data_AF-A0A6G1VKN9-F1
#
_entry.id   AF-A0A6G1VKN9-F1
#
_cell.length_a   1.000
_cell.length_b   1.000
_cell.length_c   1.000
_cell.angle_alpha   90.00
_cell.angle_beta   90.00
_cell.angle_gamma   90.00
#
_symmetry.space_group_name_H-M   'P 1'
#
loop_
_entity.id
_entity.type
_entity.pdbx_description
1 polymer ?
#
loop_
_entity_poly.entity_id
_entity_poly.type
_entity_poly.pdbx_seq_one_letter_code
_entity_poly.pdbx_strand_id
1 'polypeptide(L)' 'MKHELSDINPQKMDSQKWDLLLDLLEHPEKYSETQKDELLGDEEVNELYQQLIETRQSLDFAKSKEEMKMPS' A
#
# COMPACT_ATOMS: atom_id res chain seq x y z
N MET A 1 2.42 14.17 -0.44
CA MET A 1 1.42 14.67 0.53
C MET A 1 1.47 13.75 1.75
N LYS A 2 1.13 14.19 2.97
CA LYS A 2 1.09 13.28 4.12
C LYS A 2 -0.31 12.65 4.17
N HIS A 3 -0.47 11.47 3.59
CA HIS A 3 -1.68 10.67 3.76
C HIS A 3 -1.54 9.89 5.07
N GLU A 4 -2.51 10.01 5.97
CA GLU A 4 -2.53 9.24 7.23
C GLU A 4 -3.22 7.88 6.98
N LEU A 5 -2.84 6.84 7.72
CA LEU A 5 -3.45 5.49 7.58
C LEU A 5 -4.98 5.52 7.73
N SER A 6 -5.50 6.48 8.47
CA SER A 6 -6.94 6.69 8.69
C SER A 6 -7.69 7.19 7.45
N ASP A 7 -7.01 7.80 6.48
CA ASP A 7 -7.64 8.28 5.24
C ASP A 7 -7.92 7.15 4.24
N ILE A 8 -7.23 6.02 4.39
CA ILE A 8 -7.43 4.83 3.56
C ILE A 8 -8.71 4.13 4.06
N ASN A 9 -9.85 4.53 3.49
CA ASN A 9 -11.15 3.97 3.87
C ASN A 9 -11.53 2.79 2.96
N PRO A 10 -11.51 1.53 3.46
CA PRO A 10 -11.90 0.37 2.68
C PRO A 10 -13.38 0.37 2.28
N GLN A 11 -14.23 1.22 2.88
CA GLN A 11 -15.64 1.36 2.47
C GLN A 11 -15.84 2.16 1.19
N LYS A 12 -14.81 2.84 0.68
CA LYS A 12 -14.90 3.58 -0.59
C LYS A 12 -14.72 2.66 -1.81
N MET A 13 -14.30 1.42 -1.62
CA MET A 13 -13.99 0.48 -2.70
C MET A 13 -14.80 -0.81 -2.56
N ASP A 14 -14.96 -1.52 -3.68
CA ASP A 14 -15.55 -2.86 -3.66
C ASP A 14 -14.68 -3.80 -2.80
N SER A 15 -15.32 -4.52 -1.87
CA SER A 15 -14.61 -5.38 -0.91
C SER A 15 -13.77 -6.45 -1.60
N GLN A 16 -14.17 -6.93 -2.79
CA GLN A 16 -13.35 -7.89 -3.54
C GLN A 16 -12.09 -7.25 -4.13
N LYS A 17 -12.18 -6.02 -4.66
CA LYS A 17 -11.01 -5.29 -5.16
C LYS A 17 -10.03 -4.99 -4.04
N TRP A 18 -10.54 -4.63 -2.87
CA TRP A 18 -9.72 -4.39 -1.68
C TRP A 18 -8.95 -5.65 -1.24
N ASP A 19 -9.61 -6.81 -1.18
CA ASP A 19 -8.97 -8.09 -0.83
C ASP A 19 -7.85 -8.44 -1.83
N LEU A 20 -8.10 -8.29 -3.13
CA LEU A 20 -7.09 -8.53 -4.17
C LEU A 20 -5.89 -7.59 -4.06
N LEU A 21 -6.12 -6.34 -3.67
CA LEU A 21 -5.06 -5.35 -3.52
C LEU A 21 -4.19 -5.62 -2.29
N LEU A 22 -4.79 -6.09 -1.19
CA LEU A 22 -4.05 -6.56 -0.02
C LEU A 22 -3.22 -7.80 -0.36
N ASP A 23 -3.81 -8.78 -1.06
CA ASP A 23 -3.09 -9.99 -1.47
C ASP A 23 -1.94 -9.67 -2.44
N LEU A 24 -2.12 -8.70 -3.35
CA LEU A 24 -1.05 -8.17 -4.19
C LEU A 24 0.08 -7.53 -3.37
N LEU A 25 -0.27 -6.79 -2.30
CA LEU A 25 0.69 -6.10 -1.43
C LEU A 25 1.47 -7.07 -0.53
N GLU A 26 0.90 -8.22 -0.20
CA GLU A 26 1.56 -9.28 0.57
C GLU A 26 2.34 -10.26 -0.33
N HIS A 27 1.82 -10.55 -1.53
CA HIS A 27 2.35 -11.54 -2.45
C HIS A 27 2.45 -11.02 -3.89
N PRO A 28 3.25 -9.98 -4.15
CA PRO A 28 3.37 -9.40 -5.48
C PRO A 28 3.92 -10.40 -6.51
N GLU A 29 4.62 -11.46 -6.08
CA GLU A 29 5.10 -12.53 -6.96
C GLU A 29 4.00 -13.42 -7.56
N LYS A 30 2.81 -13.47 -6.95
CA LYS A 30 1.68 -14.29 -7.45
C LYS A 30 0.96 -13.67 -8.64
N TYR A 31 1.12 -12.36 -8.83
CA TYR A 31 0.45 -11.61 -9.88
C TYR A 31 1.42 -11.36 -11.04
N SER A 32 1.01 -11.74 -12.25
CA SER A 32 1.72 -11.37 -13.48
C SER A 32 1.63 -9.86 -13.75
N GLU A 33 2.52 -9.35 -14.61
CA GLU A 33 2.51 -7.93 -15.00
C GLU A 33 1.14 -7.51 -15.57
N THR A 34 0.57 -8.31 -16.47
CA THR A 34 -0.76 -8.05 -17.05
C THR A 34 -1.86 -8.01 -15.98
N GLN A 35 -1.85 -8.93 -15.01
CA GLN A 35 -2.85 -8.93 -13.94
C GLN A 35 -2.72 -7.72 -13.02
N LYS A 36 -1.48 -7.25 -12.79
CA LYS A 36 -1.23 -6.01 -12.06
C LYS A 36 -1.74 -4.80 -12.83
N ASP A 37 -1.47 -4.75 -14.14
CA ASP A 37 -1.99 -3.68 -15.01
C ASP A 37 -3.52 -3.67 -15.08
N GLU A 38 -4.17 -4.84 -15.10
CA GLU A 38 -5.63 -4.92 -15.06
C GLU A 38 -6.20 -4.47 -13.71
N LEU A 39 -5.57 -4.87 -12.60
CA LEU A 39 -6.01 -4.50 -11.25
C LEU A 39 -5.74 -3.01 -10.94
N LEU A 40 -4.56 -2.51 -11.30
CA LEU A 40 -4.11 -1.13 -11.10
C LEU A 40 -4.46 -0.21 -12.30
N GLY A 41 -5.18 -0.72 -13.30
CA GLY A 41 -5.66 0.09 -14.42
C GLY A 41 -6.82 1.00 -14.03
N ASP A 42 -7.48 0.70 -12.91
CA ASP A 42 -8.48 1.55 -12.28
C ASP A 42 -7.78 2.62 -11.43
N GLU A 43 -8.04 3.89 -11.73
CA GLU A 43 -7.39 5.04 -11.09
C GLU A 43 -7.61 5.03 -9.58
N GLU A 44 -8.82 4.72 -9.11
CA GLU A 44 -9.15 4.66 -7.68
C GLU A 44 -8.35 3.57 -6.97
N VAL A 45 -8.18 2.42 -7.62
CA VAL A 45 -7.44 1.27 -7.10
C VAL A 45 -5.93 1.57 -7.07
N ASN A 46 -5.41 2.20 -8.12
CA ASN A 46 -4.01 2.57 -8.22
C ASN A 46 -3.62 3.67 -7.22
N GLU A 47 -4.43 4.72 -7.07
CA GLU A 47 -4.18 5.78 -6.08
C GLU A 47 -4.12 5.20 -4.66
N LEU A 48 -4.97 4.24 -4.36
CA LEU A 48 -5.00 3.57 -3.07
C LEU A 48 -3.79 2.64 -2.86
N TYR A 49 -3.39 1.89 -3.89
CA TYR A 49 -2.16 1.09 -3.87
C TYR A 49 -0.92 1.97 -3.59
N GLN A 50 -0.80 3.10 -4.29
CA GLN A 50 0.31 4.04 -4.08
C GLN A 50 0.30 4.59 -2.64
N GLN A 51 -0.87 4.98 -2.12
CA GLN A 51 -0.99 5.44 -0.73
C GLN A 51 -0.57 4.37 0.29
N LEU A 52 -0.93 3.11 0.07
CA LEU A 52 -0.53 2.00 0.95
C LEU A 52 0.99 1.76 0.92
N ILE A 53 1.61 1.82 -0.26
CA ILE A 53 3.06 1.71 -0.44
C ILE A 53 3.79 2.88 0.24
N GLU A 54 3.36 4.12 -0.02
CA GLU A 54 3.92 5.32 0.61
C GLU A 54 3.83 5.24 2.13
N THR A 55 2.72 4.73 2.66
CA THR A 55 2.54 4.63 4.11
C THR A 55 3.42 3.55 4.73
N ARG A 56 3.55 2.36 4.10
CA ARG A 56 4.49 1.33 4.55
C ARG A 56 5.92 1.84 4.53
N GLN A 57 6.35 2.50 3.44
CA GLN A 57 7.67 3.10 3.34
C GLN A 57 7.91 4.18 4.40
N SER A 58 6.92 5.03 4.66
CA SER A 58 7.02 6.05 5.71
C SER A 58 7.13 5.43 7.11
N LEU A 59 6.46 4.29 7.36
CA LEU A 59 6.55 3.55 8.61
C LEU A 59 7.91 2.87 8.77
N ASP A 60 8.42 2.22 7.73
CA ASP A 60 9.77 1.63 7.69
C ASP A 60 10.85 2.69 7.87
N PHE A 61 10.67 3.88 7.27
CA PHE A 61 11.56 5.03 7.46
C PHE A 61 11.52 5.56 8.89
N ALA A 62 10.34 5.64 9.51
CA ALA A 62 10.19 6.03 10.90
C ALA A 62 10.87 5.02 11.84
N LYS A 63 10.68 3.71 11.61
CA LYS A 63 11.36 2.64 12.34
C LYS A 63 12.88 2.70 12.18
N SER A 64 13.36 2.86 10.95
CA SER A 64 14.80 2.98 10.66
C SER A 64 15.44 4.17 11.37
N LYS A 65 14.72 5.29 11.54
CA LYS A 65 15.19 6.45 12.32
C LYS A 65 15.13 6.25 13.82
N GLU A 66 14.23 5.41 14.32
CA GLU A 66 14.17 5.04 15.73
C GLU A 66 15.34 4.11 16.10
N GLU A 67 15.67 3.12 15.26
CA GLU A 67 16.83 2.23 15.46
C GLU A 67 18.19 2.97 15.34
N MET A 68 18.29 4.01 14.50
CA MET A 68 19.50 4.85 14.42
C MET A 68 19.67 5.84 15.60
N LYS A 69 18.68 5.96 16.51
CA LYS A 69 18.68 6.88 17.65
C LYS A 69 18.99 6.22 19.00
N MET A 70 19.79 5.15 19.02
CA MET A 70 20.39 4.64 20.27
C MET A 70 21.91 4.84 20.29
N PRO A 71 22.44 5.95 20.83
CA PRO A 71 23.73 5.93 21.48
C PRO A 71 23.59 5.30 22.88
N SER A 72 24.46 4.33 23.18
CA SER A 72 24.69 3.77 24.54
C SER A 72 25.13 4.83 25.55
#